data_AF-A0A386C6H8-F1
#
_entry.id   AF-A0A386C6H8-F1
#
_cell.length_a   1.000
_cell.length_b   1.000
_cell.length_c   1.000
_cell.angle_alpha   90.00
_cell.angle_beta   90.00
_cell.angle_gamma   90.00
#
_symmetry.space_group_name_H-M   'P 1'
#
loop_
_entity.id
_entity.type
_entity.pdbx_description
1 polymer ?
#
loop_
_entity_poly.entity_id
_entity_poly.type
_entity_poly.pdbx_seq_one_letter_code
_entity_poly.pdbx_strand_id
1 'polypeptide(L)'
;MSLHNLVVFSLLVLLNVSFGGGMLGWALFVPIGFLFDPLFDKIGLSLLTAPSLRPLWTDWTNTPILPFTNFNNTVVLGSFVGWVVLAIPIFFAARYGVARYRATVGERVRQSRFYKAVTASQVYNVYKMFRP
;
A
#
# COMPACT_ATOMS: atom_id res chain seq x y z
N MET A 1 17.06 0.35 9.83
CA MET A 1 16.11 1.01 8.92
C MET A 1 16.39 0.49 7.53
N SER A 2 15.53 -0.36 6.96
CA SER A 2 15.81 -0.95 5.64
C SER A 2 15.66 0.10 4.54
N LEU A 3 16.42 -0.04 3.46
CA LEU A 3 16.33 0.82 2.26
C LEU A 3 14.89 0.89 1.71
N HIS A 4 14.13 -0.20 1.87
CA HIS A 4 12.72 -0.28 1.53
C HIS A 4 11.86 0.75 2.27
N ASN A 5 12.08 0.94 3.58
CA ASN A 5 11.31 1.90 4.37
C ASN A 5 11.56 3.35 3.92
N LEU A 6 12.78 3.67 3.48
CA LEU A 6 13.12 4.99 2.95
C LEU A 6 12.40 5.25 1.63
N VAL A 7 12.37 4.27 0.71
CA VAL A 7 11.65 4.39 -0.57
C VAL A 7 10.15 4.57 -0.34
N VAL A 8 9.54 3.79 0.55
CA VAL A 8 8.12 3.90 0.89
C VAL A 8 7.81 5.28 1.50
N PHE A 9 8.67 5.78 2.39
CA PHE A 9 8.53 7.11 2.96
C PHE A 9 8.62 8.21 1.90
N SER A 10 9.58 8.15 0.99
CA SER A 10 9.71 9.11 -0.11
C SER A 10 8.47 9.13 -1.01
N LEU A 11 7.91 7.96 -1.33
CA LEU A 11 6.66 7.84 -2.08
C LEU A 11 5.48 8.49 -1.35
N LEU A 12 5.35 8.28 -0.03
CA LEU A 12 4.28 8.91 0.77
C LEU A 12 4.37 10.43 0.79
N VAL A 13 5.58 11.00 0.78
CA VAL A 13 5.79 12.46 0.76
C VAL A 13 5.56 13.05 -0.63
N LEU A 14 5.94 12.33 -1.70
CA LEU A 14 5.79 12.80 -3.08
C LEU A 14 4.36 12.64 -3.61
N LEU A 15 3.63 11.62 -3.17
CA LEU A 15 2.26 11.38 -3.59
C LEU A 15 1.30 12.26 -2.78
N ASN A 16 0.35 12.92 -3.47
CA ASN A 16 -0.73 13.71 -2.85
C ASN A 16 -1.77 12.79 -2.18
N VAL A 17 -1.37 12.09 -1.11
CA VAL A 17 -2.21 11.16 -0.35
C VAL A 17 -2.53 11.77 1.02
N SER A 18 -3.76 11.59 1.51
CA SER A 18 -4.07 12.01 2.87
C SER A 18 -3.33 11.13 3.87
N PHE A 19 -2.60 11.75 4.81
CA PHE A 19 -1.85 11.03 5.84
C PHE A 19 -2.75 10.03 6.61
N GLY A 20 -3.97 10.44 6.96
CA GLY A 20 -4.95 9.56 7.60
C GLY A 20 -5.39 8.38 6.72
N GLY A 21 -5.50 8.56 5.40
CA GLY A 21 -5.78 7.47 4.48
C GLY A 21 -4.64 6.46 4.42
N GLY A 22 -3.39 6.96 4.40
CA GLY A 22 -2.18 6.13 4.48
C GLY A 22 -2.12 5.32 5.78
N MET A 23 -2.37 5.94 6.94
CA MET A 23 -2.39 5.26 8.24
C MET A 23 -3.48 4.20 8.33
N LEU A 24 -4.70 4.50 7.86
CA LEU A 24 -5.80 3.54 7.85
C LEU A 24 -5.49 2.35 6.93
N GLY A 25 -4.95 2.63 5.74
CA GLY A 25 -4.47 1.58 4.85
C GLY A 25 -3.44 0.70 5.54
N TRP A 26 -2.43 1.31 6.17
CA TRP A 26 -1.40 0.56 6.88
C TRP A 26 -1.97 -0.31 8.00
N ALA A 27 -2.83 0.24 8.86
CA ALA A 27 -3.47 -0.49 9.95
C ALA A 27 -4.33 -1.67 9.46
N LEU A 28 -5.00 -1.53 8.31
CA LEU A 28 -5.83 -2.59 7.73
C LEU A 28 -5.00 -3.67 7.04
N PHE A 29 -3.93 -3.30 6.34
CA PHE A 29 -3.16 -4.23 5.52
C PHE A 29 -2.01 -4.93 6.27
N VAL A 30 -1.56 -4.42 7.42
CA VAL A 30 -0.53 -5.09 8.25
C VAL A 30 -0.97 -6.49 8.71
N PRO A 31 -2.15 -6.68 9.33
CA PRO A 31 -2.62 -8.02 9.71
C PRO A 31 -2.81 -8.95 8.52
N ILE A 32 -3.23 -8.39 7.38
CA ILE A 32 -3.37 -9.15 6.13
C ILE A 32 -1.99 -9.65 5.68
N GLY A 33 -0.96 -8.81 5.73
CA GLY A 33 0.41 -9.20 5.44
C GLY A 33 0.85 -10.42 6.24
N PHE A 34 0.69 -10.38 7.57
CA PHE A 34 1.04 -11.51 8.45
C PHE A 34 0.30 -12.80 8.10
N LEU A 35 -0.96 -12.72 7.66
CA LEU A 35 -1.72 -13.90 7.23
C LEU A 35 -1.12 -14.53 5.96
N PHE A 36 -0.54 -13.72 5.09
CA PHE A 36 0.11 -14.18 3.85
C PHE A 36 1.58 -14.59 4.03
N ASP A 37 2.20 -14.38 5.20
CA ASP A 37 3.60 -14.73 5.45
C ASP A 37 3.98 -16.18 5.07
N PRO A 38 3.18 -17.22 5.38
CA PRO A 38 3.50 -18.59 4.96
C PRO A 38 3.47 -18.78 3.44
N LEU A 39 2.67 -18.00 2.72
CA LEU A 39 2.65 -18.01 1.26
C LEU A 39 3.89 -17.31 0.70
N PHE A 40 4.22 -16.15 1.27
CA PHE A 40 5.42 -15.40 0.88
C PHE A 40 6.70 -16.20 1.13
N ASP A 41 6.79 -16.90 2.27
CA ASP A 41 7.92 -17.79 2.56
C ASP A 41 8.11 -18.85 1.47
N LYS A 42 7.04 -19.54 1.06
CA LYS A 42 7.09 -20.55 -0.02
C LYS A 42 7.55 -19.96 -1.34
N ILE A 43 7.04 -18.78 -1.69
CA ILE A 43 7.43 -18.07 -2.92
C ILE A 43 8.91 -17.71 -2.85
N GLY A 44 9.36 -17.09 -1.75
CA GLY A 44 10.75 -16.72 -1.56
C GLY A 44 11.69 -17.91 -1.60
N LEU A 45 11.33 -19.02 -0.96
CA LEU A 45 12.10 -20.25 -0.98
C LEU A 45 12.25 -20.80 -2.41
N SER A 46 11.17 -20.82 -3.19
CA SER A 46 11.23 -21.28 -4.58
C SER A 46 12.11 -20.38 -5.45
N LEU A 47 12.13 -19.07 -5.22
CA LEU A 47 12.99 -18.12 -5.93
C LEU A 47 14.47 -18.27 -5.53
N LEU A 48 14.76 -18.44 -4.24
CA LEU A 48 16.14 -18.56 -3.74
C LEU A 48 16.78 -19.89 -4.16
N THR A 49 15.99 -20.96 -4.20
CA THR A 49 16.50 -22.32 -4.50
C THR A 49 16.56 -22.63 -6.00
N ALA A 50 15.90 -21.83 -6.84
CA ALA A 50 15.88 -22.00 -8.29
C ALA A 50 17.31 -21.98 -8.88
N PRO A 51 17.77 -23.07 -9.53
CA PRO A 51 19.12 -23.15 -10.10
C PRO A 51 19.42 -22.06 -11.14
N SER A 52 18.43 -21.68 -11.93
CA SER A 52 18.53 -20.65 -12.97
C SER A 52 18.76 -19.24 -12.41
N LEU A 53 18.36 -18.98 -11.16
CA LEU A 53 18.51 -17.67 -10.51
C LEU A 53 19.79 -17.57 -9.68
N ARG A 54 20.55 -18.67 -9.51
CA ARG A 54 21.81 -18.66 -8.75
C ARG A 54 22.81 -17.59 -9.20
N PRO A 55 23.06 -17.38 -10.51
CA PRO A 55 24.00 -16.34 -10.96
C PRO A 55 23.56 -14.94 -10.50
N LEU A 56 22.26 -14.63 -10.60
CA LEU A 56 21.69 -13.36 -10.15
C LEU A 56 21.92 -13.14 -8.65
N TRP A 57 21.68 -14.16 -7.83
CA TRP A 57 21.88 -14.07 -6.39
C TRP A 57 23.36 -13.93 -6.02
N THR A 58 24.26 -14.56 -6.77
CA THR A 58 25.71 -14.37 -6.61
C THR A 58 26.11 -12.93 -6.89
N ASP A 59 25.66 -12.34 -8.00
CA ASP A 59 25.96 -10.94 -8.35
C ASP A 59 25.40 -9.95 -7.31
N TRP A 60 24.18 -10.18 -6.84
CA TRP A 60 23.55 -9.37 -5.79
C TRP A 60 24.28 -9.46 -4.45
N THR A 61 24.77 -10.66 -4.09
CA THR A 61 25.54 -10.85 -2.86
C THR A 61 26.88 -10.13 -2.92
N ASN A 62 27.52 -10.11 -4.10
CA ASN A 62 28.80 -9.43 -4.31
C ASN A 62 28.68 -7.90 -4.47
N THR A 63 27.44 -7.37 -4.57
CA THR A 63 27.20 -5.93 -4.65
C THR A 63 27.15 -5.32 -3.25
N PRO A 64 27.94 -4.29 -2.91
CA PRO A 64 28.07 -3.80 -1.52
C PRO A 64 26.77 -3.35 -0.83
N ILE A 65 25.77 -2.88 -1.58
CA ILE A 65 24.56 -2.27 -1.03
C ILE A 65 23.39 -3.27 -0.92
N LEU A 66 23.32 -4.24 -1.83
CA LEU A 66 22.17 -5.13 -1.97
C LEU A 66 21.97 -6.11 -0.79
N PRO A 67 23.00 -6.64 -0.12
CA PRO A 67 22.84 -7.46 1.08
C PRO A 67 22.05 -6.76 2.20
N PHE A 68 22.13 -5.42 2.30
CA PHE A 68 21.36 -4.66 3.31
C PHE A 68 19.85 -4.66 3.08
N THR A 69 19.38 -5.14 1.93
CA THR A 69 17.95 -5.33 1.66
C THR A 69 17.37 -6.57 2.33
N ASN A 70 18.20 -7.48 2.85
CA ASN A 70 17.80 -8.80 3.38
C ASN A 70 17.05 -9.66 2.34
N PHE A 71 17.43 -9.58 1.06
CA PHE A 71 16.82 -10.40 -0.01
C PHE A 71 17.04 -11.92 0.20
N ASN A 72 18.00 -12.31 1.04
CA ASN A 72 18.23 -13.70 1.44
C ASN A 72 17.17 -14.24 2.42
N ASN A 73 16.34 -13.37 2.99
CA ASN A 73 15.18 -13.76 3.77
C ASN A 73 14.03 -14.10 2.83
N THR A 74 13.53 -15.34 2.91
CA THR A 74 12.46 -15.89 2.06
C THR A 74 11.17 -15.08 2.18
N VAL A 75 10.78 -14.68 3.38
CA VAL A 75 9.58 -13.86 3.60
C VAL A 75 9.75 -12.46 2.99
N VAL A 76 10.92 -11.83 3.17
CA VAL A 76 11.20 -10.50 2.59
C VAL A 76 11.16 -10.53 1.07
N LEU A 77 11.86 -11.49 0.45
CA LEU A 77 11.89 -11.62 -1.01
C LEU A 77 10.51 -12.00 -1.57
N GLY A 78 9.87 -12.99 -0.97
CA GLY A 78 8.58 -13.49 -1.42
C GLY A 78 7.46 -12.47 -1.26
N SER A 79 7.46 -11.70 -0.17
CA SER A 79 6.50 -10.60 0.01
C SER A 79 6.78 -9.45 -0.96
N PHE A 80 8.04 -9.10 -1.21
CA PHE A 80 8.38 -8.08 -2.22
C PHE A 80 7.83 -8.45 -3.60
N VAL A 81 8.15 -9.66 -4.08
CA VAL A 81 7.66 -10.13 -5.40
C VAL A 81 6.14 -10.28 -5.38
N GLY A 82 5.58 -10.86 -4.32
CA GLY A 82 4.14 -11.04 -4.16
C GLY A 82 3.37 -9.72 -4.22
N TRP A 83 3.83 -8.69 -3.49
CA TRP A 83 3.21 -7.37 -3.51
C TRP A 83 3.37 -6.66 -4.86
N VAL A 84 4.50 -6.79 -5.54
CA VAL A 84 4.67 -6.25 -6.90
C VAL A 84 3.66 -6.87 -7.87
N VAL A 85 3.46 -8.19 -7.81
CA VAL A 85 2.47 -8.89 -8.64
C VAL A 85 1.05 -8.49 -8.26
N LEU A 86 0.74 -8.40 -6.96
CA LEU A 86 -0.58 -8.03 -6.45
C LEU A 86 -0.90 -6.55 -6.61
N ALA A 87 0.09 -5.67 -6.81
CA ALA A 87 -0.13 -4.24 -6.95
C ALA A 87 -1.09 -3.91 -8.12
N ILE A 88 -0.93 -4.61 -9.24
CA ILE A 88 -1.76 -4.42 -10.44
C ILE A 88 -3.24 -4.75 -10.16
N PRO A 89 -3.61 -5.98 -9.73
CA PRO A 89 -5.00 -6.30 -9.44
C PRO A 89 -5.57 -5.45 -8.29
N ILE A 90 -4.78 -5.14 -7.25
CA ILE A 90 -5.21 -4.27 -6.16
C ILE A 90 -5.56 -2.87 -6.68
N PHE A 91 -4.75 -2.30 -7.59
CA PHE A 91 -5.01 -0.99 -8.18
C PHE A 91 -6.36 -0.95 -8.91
N PHE A 92 -6.63 -1.94 -9.77
CA PHE A 92 -7.89 -2.01 -10.50
C PHE A 92 -9.08 -2.28 -9.57
N ALA A 93 -8.94 -3.18 -8.60
CA ALA A 93 -9.97 -3.48 -7.62
C ALA A 93 -10.30 -2.24 -6.76
N ALA A 94 -9.28 -1.51 -6.29
CA ALA A 94 -9.44 -0.27 -5.55
C ALA A 94 -10.12 0.81 -6.40
N ARG A 95 -9.70 0.98 -7.66
CA ARG A 95 -10.33 1.94 -8.58
C ARG A 95 -11.81 1.64 -8.79
N TYR A 96 -12.14 0.37 -9.04
CA TYR A 96 -13.52 -0.07 -9.22
C TYR A 96 -14.35 0.11 -7.93
N GLY A 97 -13.81 -0.32 -6.79
CA GLY A 97 -14.44 -0.19 -5.48
C GLY A 97 -14.73 1.27 -5.12
N VAL A 98 -13.78 2.17 -5.35
CA VAL A 98 -13.95 3.61 -5.11
C VAL A 98 -15.01 4.21 -6.04
N ALA A 99 -15.01 3.85 -7.33
CA ALA A 99 -16.01 4.32 -8.27
C ALA A 99 -17.43 3.87 -7.84
N ARG A 100 -17.58 2.60 -7.46
CA ARG A 100 -18.87 2.05 -7.00
C ARG A 100 -19.31 2.66 -5.66
N TYR A 101 -18.38 2.87 -4.74
CA TYR A 101 -18.64 3.52 -3.46
C TYR A 101 -19.15 4.94 -3.66
N ARG A 102 -18.50 5.73 -4.53
CA ARG A 102 -18.94 7.10 -4.84
C ARG A 102 -20.34 7.13 -5.45
N ALA A 103 -20.62 6.23 -6.39
CA ALA A 103 -21.93 6.16 -7.06
C ALA A 103 -23.06 5.69 -6.14
N THR A 104 -22.78 4.85 -5.14
CA THR A 104 -23.84 4.23 -4.32
C THR A 104 -23.95 4.85 -2.95
N VAL A 105 -22.85 4.86 -2.19
CA VAL A 105 -22.81 5.32 -0.81
C VAL A 105 -22.61 6.83 -0.77
N GLY A 106 -21.77 7.38 -1.65
CA GLY A 106 -21.53 8.83 -1.75
C GLY A 106 -22.80 9.63 -2.01
N GLU A 107 -23.67 9.15 -2.91
CA GLU A 107 -24.97 9.80 -3.17
C GLU A 107 -25.93 9.66 -1.99
N ARG A 108 -26.03 8.47 -1.37
CA ARG A 108 -26.89 8.26 -0.19
C ARG A 108 -26.49 9.13 1.00
N VAL A 109 -25.20 9.27 1.26
CA VAL A 109 -24.68 10.14 2.33
C VAL A 109 -24.97 11.61 2.01
N ARG A 110 -24.74 12.07 0.77
CA ARG A 110 -25.09 13.44 0.34
C ARG A 110 -26.57 13.75 0.46
N GLN A 111 -27.44 12.77 0.26
CA GLN A 111 -28.88 12.95 0.38
C GLN A 111 -29.41 12.85 1.82
N SER A 112 -28.60 12.36 2.77
CA SER A 112 -28.99 12.24 4.18
C SER A 112 -29.25 13.61 4.84
N ARG A 113 -30.27 13.67 5.69
CA ARG A 113 -30.66 14.91 6.40
C ARG A 113 -29.54 15.46 7.29
N PHE A 114 -28.75 14.56 7.90
CA PHE A 114 -27.61 14.93 8.73
C PHE A 114 -26.50 15.62 7.93
N TYR A 115 -26.14 15.08 6.76
CA TYR A 115 -25.13 15.71 5.89
C TYR A 115 -25.55 17.10 5.43
N LYS A 116 -26.83 17.26 5.02
CA LYS A 116 -27.41 18.55 4.63
C LYS A 116 -27.48 19.55 5.80
N ALA A 117 -27.80 19.10 7.01
CA ALA A 117 -27.83 19.95 8.21
C ALA A 117 -26.41 20.44 8.60
N VAL A 118 -25.40 19.58 8.51
CA VAL A 118 -24.01 19.94 8.81
C VAL A 118 -23.45 20.90 7.76
N THR A 119 -23.70 20.67 6.47
CA THR A 119 -23.27 21.58 5.40
C THR A 119 -24.03 22.91 5.38
N ALA A 120 -25.27 22.95 5.88
CA ALA A 120 -26.05 24.19 6.04
C ALA A 120 -25.65 25.01 7.29
N SER A 121 -24.83 24.45 8.18
CA SER A 121 -24.39 25.17 9.38
C SER A 121 -23.39 26.30 9.05
N GLN A 122 -23.48 27.41 9.78
CA GLN A 122 -22.57 28.57 9.65
C GLN A 122 -21.09 28.17 9.81
N VAL A 123 -20.80 27.15 10.61
CA VAL A 123 -19.45 26.60 10.83
C VAL A 123 -18.84 26.03 9.54
N TYR A 124 -19.64 25.40 8.68
CA TYR A 124 -19.18 24.87 7.40
C TYR A 124 -18.84 25.98 6.39
N ASN A 125 -19.60 27.08 6.39
CA ASN A 125 -19.32 28.24 5.54
C ASN A 125 -18.01 28.95 5.94
N VAL A 126 -17.72 29.07 7.25
CA VAL A 126 -16.45 29.60 7.74
C VAL A 126 -15.28 28.70 7.30
N TYR A 127 -15.41 27.37 7.45
CA TYR A 127 -14.38 26.43 6.96
C TYR A 127 -14.14 26.55 5.45
N LYS A 128 -15.19 26.75 4.64
CA LYS A 128 -15.09 26.93 3.20
C LYS A 128 -14.40 28.26 2.81
N MET A 129 -14.54 29.30 3.62
CA MET A 129 -13.89 30.60 3.40
C MET A 129 -12.38 30.55 3.66
N PHE A 130 -11.90 29.66 4.53
CA PHE A 130 -10.47 29.51 4.88
C PHE A 130 -9.72 28.46 4.05
N ARG A 131 -10.38 27.80 3.10
CA ARG A 131 -9.76 26.85 2.17
C ARG A 131 -9.63 27.50 0.79
N PRO A 132 -8.44 27.94 0.35
CA PRO A 132 -8.22 28.41 -1.01
C PRO A 132 -8.46 27.31 -2.05
#